data_AF-A0A7Y2J0J8-F1
#
_entry.id   AF-A0A7Y2J0J8-F1
#
_cell.length_a   1.000
_cell.length_b   1.000
_cell.length_c   1.000
_cell.angle_alpha   90.00
_cell.angle_beta   90.00
_cell.angle_gamma   90.00
#
_symmetry.space_group_name_H-M   'P 1'
#
loop_
_entity.id
_entity.type
_entity.pdbx_description
1 polymer ?
#
loop_
_entity_poly.entity_id
_entity_poly.type
_entity_poly.pdbx_seq_one_letter_code
_entity_poly.pdbx_strand_id
1 'polypeptide(L)'
;GRDWRDLAWWLYDHLAFHEVYFFPKLAAFNLTWREDPARRILSYIAPKGTLRAAGREPSETAKERAARYADFPPFRGIKMPG
;
A
#
# COMPACT_ATOMS: atom_id res chain seq x y z
N GLY A 1 -11.48 8.35 11.70
CA GLY A 1 -11.05 7.92 10.35
C GLY A 1 -10.53 6.50 10.43
N ARG A 2 -10.54 5.74 9.33
CA ARG A 2 -9.98 4.38 9.26
C ARG A 2 -8.45 4.38 9.46
N ASP A 3 -7.90 3.24 9.84
CA ASP A 3 -6.46 2.98 9.86
C ASP A 3 -5.84 3.14 8.45
N TRP A 4 -4.81 3.97 8.33
CA TRP A 4 -4.10 4.19 7.08
C TRP A 4 -3.44 2.92 6.53
N ARG A 5 -3.11 1.96 7.40
CA ARG A 5 -2.50 0.68 7.03
C ARG A 5 -3.43 -0.17 6.15
N ASP A 6 -4.74 -0.02 6.31
CA ASP A 6 -5.71 -0.77 5.50
C ASP A 6 -5.65 -0.30 4.04
N LEU A 7 -5.56 1.02 3.81
CA LEU A 7 -5.35 1.58 2.48
C LEU A 7 -3.96 1.22 1.94
N ALA A 8 -2.92 1.24 2.79
CA ALA A 8 -1.58 0.86 2.38
C ALA A 8 -1.52 -0.58 1.86
N TRP A 9 -2.17 -1.52 2.56
CA TRP A 9 -2.27 -2.90 2.11
C TRP A 9 -3.15 -3.05 0.87
N TRP A 10 -4.26 -2.33 0.77
CA TRP A 10 -5.07 -2.34 -0.45
C TRP A 10 -4.28 -1.86 -1.67
N LEU A 11 -3.50 -0.78 -1.56
CA LEU A 11 -2.61 -0.31 -2.64
C LEU A 11 -1.54 -1.35 -2.96
N TYR A 12 -0.94 -1.96 -1.94
CA TYR A 12 0.07 -2.99 -2.12
C TYR A 12 -0.50 -4.17 -2.90
N ASP A 13 -1.66 -4.69 -2.50
CA ASP A 13 -2.22 -5.90 -3.11
C ASP A 13 -2.75 -5.69 -4.55
N HIS A 14 -2.97 -4.44 -4.98
CA HIS A 14 -3.58 -4.16 -6.30
C HIS A 14 -2.73 -3.36 -7.29
N LEU A 15 -1.71 -2.62 -6.84
CA LEU A 15 -0.90 -1.76 -7.72
C LEU A 15 0.58 -2.15 -7.69
N ALA A 16 1.24 -2.12 -8.84
CA ALA A 16 2.69 -2.31 -8.95
C ALA A 16 3.45 -0.97 -8.80
N PHE A 17 3.55 -0.45 -7.58
CA PHE A 17 4.33 0.77 -7.28
C PHE A 17 5.76 0.45 -6.81
N HIS A 18 6.67 1.41 -6.97
CA HIS A 18 8.01 1.35 -6.36
C HIS A 18 7.95 1.69 -4.86
N GLU A 19 7.39 2.84 -4.49
CA GLU A 19 7.19 3.23 -3.08
C GLU A 19 5.86 3.97 -2.86
N VAL A 20 5.34 3.86 -1.64
CA VAL A 20 4.23 4.69 -1.12
C VAL A 20 4.63 5.37 0.19
N TYR A 21 4.30 6.66 0.32
CA TYR A 21 4.57 7.47 1.50
C TYR A 21 3.28 8.09 2.04
N PHE A 22 2.94 7.81 3.30
CA PHE A 22 1.76 8.35 3.97
C PHE A 22 2.08 9.55 4.86
N PHE A 23 1.21 10.57 4.82
CA PHE A 23 1.37 11.81 5.58
C PHE A 23 0.16 12.08 6.50
N PRO A 24 0.37 12.58 7.73
CA PRO A 24 -0.72 12.80 8.68
C PRO A 24 -1.64 13.97 8.30
N LYS A 25 -1.13 14.94 7.53
CA LYS A 25 -1.90 16.11 7.10
C LYS A 25 -2.74 15.73 5.88
N LEU A 26 -4.04 16.06 5.92
CA LEU A 26 -5.00 15.86 4.83
C LEU A 26 -5.25 14.40 4.41
N ALA A 27 -4.79 13.41 5.19
CA ALA A 27 -4.84 12.00 4.79
C ALA A 27 -4.22 11.74 3.40
N ALA A 28 -3.14 12.45 3.08
CA ALA A 28 -2.48 12.37 1.78
C ALA A 28 -1.44 11.25 1.73
N PHE A 29 -1.16 10.76 0.52
CA PHE A 29 -0.05 9.87 0.23
C PHE A 29 0.52 10.13 -1.17
N ASN A 30 1.79 9.79 -1.38
CA ASN A 30 2.45 9.83 -2.68
C ASN A 30 2.78 8.40 -3.14
N LEU A 31 2.66 8.14 -4.45
CA LEU A 31 3.10 6.90 -5.10
C LEU A 31 4.21 7.21 -6.10
N THR A 32 5.21 6.35 -6.17
CA THR A 32 6.28 6.42 -7.17
C THR A 32 6.32 5.14 -8.00
N TRP A 33 6.83 5.25 -9.22
CA TRP A 33 7.03 4.12 -10.13
C TRP A 33 8.50 4.04 -10.55
N ARG A 34 8.98 2.81 -10.75
CA ARG A 34 10.27 2.45 -11.35
C ARG A 34 10.12 1.08 -12.02
N GLU A 35 10.99 0.79 -12.98
CA GLU A 35 11.02 -0.50 -13.70
C GLU A 35 11.27 -1.69 -12.76
N ASP A 36 12.18 -1.55 -11.79
CA ASP A 36 12.41 -2.51 -10.72
C ASP A 36 11.81 -1.98 -9.39
N PRO A 37 10.55 -2.33 -9.07
CA PRO A 37 9.86 -1.76 -7.93
C PRO A 37 10.34 -2.36 -6.60
N ALA A 38 10.78 -1.50 -5.69
CA ALA A 38 11.18 -1.90 -4.35
C ALA A 38 9.97 -2.28 -3.48
N ARG A 39 8.75 -1.89 -3.85
CA ARG A 39 7.47 -2.17 -3.19
C ARG A 39 7.41 -1.72 -1.72
N ARG A 40 7.96 -0.57 -1.37
CA ARG A 40 8.05 -0.12 0.04
C ARG A 40 6.82 0.66 0.50
N ILE A 41 6.45 0.49 1.77
CA ILE A 41 5.40 1.25 2.42
C ILE A 41 6.00 2.03 3.59
N LEU A 42 5.97 3.35 3.51
CA LEU A 42 6.53 4.27 4.50
C LEU A 42 5.45 5.22 5.03
N SER A 43 5.64 5.68 6.26
CA SER A 43 4.66 6.55 6.91
C SER A 43 5.28 7.54 7.88
N TYR A 44 4.80 8.78 7.81
CA TYR A 44 4.98 9.80 8.84
C TYR A 44 3.80 9.85 9.82
N ILE A 45 2.78 9.01 9.64
CA ILE A 45 1.65 8.81 10.55
C ILE A 45 2.10 7.84 11.66
N ALA A 46 1.71 8.08 12.91
CA ALA A 46 2.06 7.17 14.02
C ALA A 46 1.43 5.76 13.82
N PRO A 47 2.17 4.67 14.07
CA PRO A 47 3.61 4.64 14.34
C PRO A 47 4.43 4.99 13.09
N LYS A 48 5.35 5.96 13.21
CA LYS A 48 6.18 6.42 12.10
C LYS A 48 7.15 5.32 11.68
N GLY A 49 7.53 5.31 10.41
CA GLY A 49 8.59 4.45 9.89
C GLY A 49 8.14 3.63 8.69
N THR A 50 8.62 2.38 8.64
CA THR A 50 8.44 1.49 7.49
C THR A 50 7.49 0.36 7.87
N LEU A 51 6.33 0.30 7.23
CA LEU A 51 5.40 -0.83 7.37
C LEU A 51 5.91 -2.05 6.58
N ARG A 52 6.45 -1.81 5.38
CA ARG A 52 7.05 -2.86 4.55
C ARG A 52 8.33 -2.36 3.88
N ALA A 53 9.44 -3.03 4.18
CA ALA A 53 10.77 -2.72 3.65
C ALA A 53 11.06 -3.47 2.34
N ALA A 54 11.97 -2.93 1.51
CA ALA A 54 12.38 -3.54 0.25
C ALA A 54 12.97 -4.94 0.46
N GLY A 55 12.72 -5.85 -0.49
CA GLY A 55 13.22 -7.23 -0.41
C GLY A 55 12.69 -8.08 0.75
N ARG A 56 11.73 -7.56 1.54
CA ARG A 56 11.14 -8.30 2.67
C ARG A 56 9.71 -8.72 2.35
N GLU A 57 9.40 -9.99 2.58
CA GLU A 57 8.03 -10.44 2.50
C GLU A 57 7.16 -9.79 3.59
N PRO A 58 5.89 -9.49 3.31
CA PRO A 58 4.93 -9.07 4.33
C PRO A 58 4.84 -10.12 5.44
N SER A 59 4.77 -9.66 6.70
CA SER A 59 4.55 -10.56 7.84
C SER A 59 3.15 -11.16 7.88
N GLU A 60 2.18 -10.47 7.26
CA GLU A 60 0.80 -10.92 7.12
C GLU A 60 0.62 -11.57 5.73
N THR A 61 -0.13 -12.66 5.67
CA THR A 61 -0.51 -13.32 4.41
C THR A 61 -1.44 -12.45 3.57
N ALA A 62 -1.55 -12.73 2.27
CA ALA A 62 -2.47 -12.00 1.40
C ALA A 62 -3.93 -12.06 1.87
N LYS A 63 -4.35 -13.19 2.47
CA LYS A 63 -5.70 -13.35 3.01
C LYS A 63 -5.93 -12.48 4.24
N GLU A 64 -4.97 -12.43 5.16
CA GLU A 64 -5.05 -11.59 6.37
C GLU A 64 -5.10 -10.11 6.00
N ARG A 65 -4.26 -9.67 5.05
CA ARG A 65 -4.30 -8.31 4.52
C ARG A 65 -5.65 -8.00 3.87
N ALA A 66 -6.16 -8.90 3.03
CA ALA A 66 -7.45 -8.73 2.36
C ALA A 66 -8.63 -8.59 3.31
N ALA A 67 -8.58 -9.25 4.47
CA ALA A 67 -9.61 -9.10 5.50
C ALA A 67 -9.70 -7.67 6.07
N ARG A 68 -8.60 -6.90 6.07
CA ARG A 68 -8.55 -5.52 6.60
C ARG A 68 -9.33 -4.53 5.76
N TYR A 69 -9.42 -4.79 4.46
CA TYR A 69 -10.10 -3.93 3.48
C TYR A 69 -11.29 -4.66 2.84
N ALA A 70 -11.89 -5.63 3.53
CA ALA A 70 -12.98 -6.45 3.00
C ALA A 70 -14.21 -5.64 2.52
N ASP A 71 -14.40 -4.45 3.07
CA ASP A 71 -15.47 -3.51 2.73
C ASP A 71 -15.02 -2.37 1.80
N PHE A 72 -13.79 -2.42 1.27
CA PHE A 72 -13.37 -1.49 0.22
C PHE A 72 -14.10 -1.79 -1.09
N PRO A 73 -14.25 -0.77 -1.97
CA PRO A 73 -14.72 -1.03 -3.32
C PRO A 73 -13.77 -2.00 -4.04
N PRO A 74 -14.29 -2.82 -4.98
CA PRO A 74 -13.45 -3.68 -5.78
C PRO A 74 -12.45 -2.83 -6.58
N PHE A 75 -11.21 -3.30 -6.69
CA PHE A 75 -10.22 -2.64 -7.51
C PHE A 75 -10.64 -2.69 -9.00
N ARG A 76 -10.72 -1.51 -9.62
CA ARG A 76 -11.08 -1.34 -11.04
C ARG A 76 -9.91 -0.74 -11.81
N GLY A 77 -8.84 -1.52 -11.93
CA GLY A 77 -7.68 -1.15 -12.75
C GLY A 77 -8.02 -1.08 -14.24
N ILE A 78 -7.25 -0.30 -14.99
CA ILE A 78 -7.29 -0.30 -16.44
C ILE A 78 -6.66 -1.62 -16.89
N LYS A 79 -7.36 -2.38 -17.74
CA LYS A 79 -6.75 -3.51 -18.44
C LYS A 79 -5.81 -2.95 -19.50
N MET A 80 -4.50 -3.10 -19.29
CA MET A 80 -3.53 -2.74 -20.32
C MET A 80 -3.71 -3.68 -21.52
N PRO A 81 -3.64 -3.17 -22.76
CA PRO A 81 -3.57 -4.05 -23.93
C PRO A 81 -2.32 -4.94 -23.80
N GLY A 82 -2.51 -6.23 -24.07
CA GLY A 82 -1.45 -7.24 -24.08
C GLY A 82 -0.67 -7.26 -25.38
#